data_AF-A0A3N7CNE8-F1
#
_entry.id   AF-A0A3N7CNE8-F1
#
_cell.length_a   1.000
_cell.length_b   1.000
_cell.length_c   1.000
_cell.angle_alpha   90.00
_cell.angle_beta   90.00
_cell.angle_gamma   90.00
#
_symmetry.space_group_name_H-M   'P 1'
#
loop_
_entity.id
_entity.type
_entity.pdbx_description
1 polymer ?
#
loop_
_entity_poly.entity_id
_entity_poly.type
_entity_poly.pdbx_seq_one_letter_code
_entity_poly.pdbx_strand_id
1 'polypeptide(L)' 'MVVDGVEYKFFTASHVTKGHDGLAIECWRDNDLVFDIFRNDHTLRFEVTLFEQNVPLELLEYAIPTARESLGEFAP' A
#
# COMPACT_ATOMS: atom_id res chain seq x y z
N MET A 1 8.29 -6.11 8.84
CA MET A 1 9.56 -6.22 8.09
C MET A 1 10.59 -5.31 8.74
N VAL A 2 11.85 -5.72 8.84
CA VAL A 2 12.91 -4.86 9.38
C VAL A 2 13.86 -4.47 8.26
N VAL A 3 14.10 -3.17 8.08
CA VAL A 3 15.06 -2.62 7.10
C VAL A 3 15.93 -1.61 7.83
N ASP A 4 17.25 -1.77 7.74
CA ASP A 4 18.25 -0.93 8.44
C ASP A 4 17.95 -0.73 9.95
N GLY A 5 17.55 -1.81 10.63
CA GLY A 5 17.22 -1.79 12.06
C GLY A 5 15.88 -1.13 12.42
N VAL A 6 15.12 -0.63 11.44
CA VAL A 6 13.81 -0.02 11.63
C VAL A 6 12.71 -1.04 11.34
N GLU A 7 11.75 -1.19 12.25
CA GLU A 7 10.59 -2.06 12.07
C GLU A 7 9.47 -1.34 11.30
N TYR A 8 8.98 -2.01 10.26
CA TYR A 8 7.82 -1.61 9.45
C TYR A 8 6.72 -2.65 9.57
N LYS A 9 5.47 -2.20 9.65
CA LYS A 9 4.27 -3.04 9.74
C LYS A 9 3.41 -2.83 8.51
N PHE A 10 2.79 -3.91 8.04
CA PHE A 10 1.90 -3.87 6.89
C PHE A 10 0.48 -4.23 7.32
N PHE A 11 -0.50 -3.47 6.84
CA PHE A 11 -1.91 -3.70 7.10
C PHE A 11 -2.72 -3.63 5.81
N THR A 12 -3.79 -4.42 5.75
CA THR A 12 -4.80 -4.25 4.71
C THR A 12 -5.83 -3.24 5.20
N ALA A 13 -6.14 -2.26 4.36
CA ALA A 13 -7.21 -1.31 4.61
C ALA A 13 -8.26 -1.36 3.50
N SER A 14 -9.49 -0.96 3.83
CA SER A 14 -10.57 -0.77 2.87
C SER A 14 -11.01 0.68 2.96
N HIS A 15 -11.10 1.32 1.80
CA HIS A 15 -11.59 2.68 1.67
C HIS A 15 -12.88 2.65 0.88
N VAL A 16 -13.99 3.05 1.51
CA VAL A 16 -15.32 3.10 0.87
C VAL A 16 -15.85 4.52 0.98
N THR A 17 -15.28 5.42 0.19
CA THR A 17 -15.71 6.82 0.11
C THR A 17 -15.97 7.23 -1.34
N LYS A 18 -16.78 8.27 -1.56
CA LYS A 18 -17.19 8.66 -2.92
C LYS A 18 -15.97 9.06 -3.76
N GLY A 19 -15.69 8.29 -4.81
CA GLY A 19 -14.54 8.49 -5.71
C GLY A 19 -13.23 7.84 -5.24
N HIS A 20 -13.26 7.16 -4.09
CA HIS A 20 -12.14 6.42 -3.53
C HIS A 20 -12.69 5.15 -2.87
N ASP A 21 -13.03 4.20 -3.74
CA ASP A 21 -13.58 2.88 -3.42
C ASP A 21 -12.56 1.81 -3.82
N GLY A 22 -12.12 1.01 -2.85
CA GLY A 22 -11.10 -0.01 -3.08
C GLY A 22 -10.44 -0.54 -1.82
N LEU A 23 -9.32 -1.23 -2.03
CA LEU A 23 -8.51 -1.85 -0.98
C LEU A 23 -7.08 -1.33 -1.04
N ALA A 24 -6.39 -1.28 0.08
CA ALA A 24 -4.99 -0.86 0.18
C ALA A 24 -4.14 -1.86 0.96
N ILE A 25 -2.85 -1.92 0.61
CA ILE A 25 -1.79 -2.35 1.53
C ILE A 25 -1.10 -1.09 2.04
N GLU A 26 -1.07 -0.91 3.35
CA GLU A 26 -0.45 0.24 4.01
C GLU A 26 0.85 -0.18 4.69
N CYS A 27 1.90 0.62 4.56
CA CYS A 27 3.18 0.44 5.25
C CYS A 27 3.35 1.50 6.34
N TRP A 28 3.54 1.04 7.57
CA TRP A 28 3.64 1.89 8.76
C TRP A 28 4.98 1.73 9.45
N ARG A 29 5.53 2.85 9.93
CA ARG A 29 6.63 2.89 10.89
C ARG A 29 6.11 3.56 12.16
N ASP A 30 6.08 2.82 13.26
CA ASP A 30 5.39 3.25 14.49
C ASP A 30 3.93 3.68 14.22
N ASN A 31 3.65 4.99 14.32
CA ASN A 31 2.34 5.59 14.05
C ASN A 31 2.30 6.43 12.76
N ASP A 32 3.39 6.41 11.98
CA ASP A 32 3.49 7.16 10.73
C ASP A 32 3.22 6.23 9.54
N LEU A 33 2.27 6.63 8.69
CA LEU A 33 2.04 5.97 7.41
C LEU A 33 3.15 6.40 6.45
N VAL A 34 3.94 5.45 5.97
CA VAL A 34 5.11 5.70 5.12
C VAL A 34 4.69 5.73 3.65
N PHE A 35 3.91 4.74 3.22
CA PHE A 35 3.28 4.68 1.91
C PHE A 35 2.07 3.75 1.93
N ASP A 36 1.24 3.85 0.89
CA ASP A 36 0.25 2.84 0.56
C ASP A 36 0.36 2.39 -0.90
N ILE A 37 -0.20 1.20 -1.16
CA ILE A 37 -0.52 0.73 -2.50
C ILE A 37 -2.02 0.49 -2.53
N PHE A 38 -2.74 1.34 -3.25
CA PHE A 38 -4.20 1.32 -3.36
C PHE A 38 -4.65 0.71 -4.67
N ARG A 39 -5.52 -0.30 -4.61
CA ARG A 39 -6.24 -0.84 -5.77
C ARG A 39 -7.51 -0.02 -5.96
N ASN A 40 -7.47 0.90 -6.90
CA ASN A 40 -8.55 1.84 -7.18
C ASN A 40 -9.55 1.24 -8.18
N ASP A 41 -10.73 0.86 -7.70
CA ASP A 41 -11.78 0.25 -8.54
C ASP A 41 -12.43 1.26 -9.50
N HIS A 42 -12.27 2.56 -9.25
CA HIS A 42 -12.77 3.59 -10.15
C HIS A 42 -11.86 3.81 -11.36
N THR A 43 -10.54 3.86 -11.15
CA THR A 43 -9.55 4.11 -12.21
C THR A 43 -9.01 2.83 -12.86
N LEU A 44 -9.33 1.67 -12.28
CA LEU A 44 -8.84 0.34 -12.68
C LEU A 44 -7.31 0.26 -12.67
N ARG A 45 -6.69 0.87 -11.67
CA ARG A 45 -5.24 0.92 -11.50
C ARG A 45 -4.83 0.73 -10.05
N PHE A 46 -3.61 0.23 -9.88
CA PHE A 46 -2.91 0.30 -8.62
C PHE A 46 -2.19 1.64 -8.56
N GLU A 47 -2.38 2.36 -7.47
CA GLU A 47 -1.82 3.68 -7.21
C GLU A 47 -0.91 3.56 -5.99
N VAL A 48 0.27 4.19 -6.05
CA VAL A 48 1.22 4.21 -4.94
C VAL A 48 1.30 5.64 -4.42
N THR A 49 1.00 5.84 -3.14
CA THR A 49 1.16 7.13 -2.47
C THR A 49 2.35 7.05 -1.52
N LEU A 50 3.35 7.90 -1.72
CA LEU A 50 4.47 8.04 -0.79
C LEU A 50 4.19 9.24 0.13
N PHE A 51 4.13 9.01 1.43
CA PHE A 51 3.99 10.07 2.44
C PHE A 51 5.35 10.54 2.97
N GLU A 52 6.40 9.74 2.74
CA GLU A 52 7.79 10.09 3.00
C GLU A 52 8.59 10.18 1.69
N GLN A 53 9.55 11.10 1.63
CA GLN A 53 10.39 11.28 0.45
C GLN A 53 11.37 10.10 0.25
N ASN A 54 11.87 9.53 1.35
CA ASN A 54 12.90 8.50 1.34
C ASN A 54 12.32 7.18 1.85
N VAL A 55 11.75 6.40 0.94
CA VAL A 55 11.25 5.06 1.24
C VAL A 55 12.31 4.03 0.83
N PRO A 56 12.74 3.12 1.73
CA PRO A 56 13.63 2.03 1.37
C PRO A 56 13.06 1.16 0.25
N LEU A 57 13.88 0.83 -0.74
CA LEU A 57 13.46 0.08 -1.94
C LEU A 57 12.89 -1.29 -1.57
N GLU A 58 13.48 -1.95 -0.58
CA GLU A 58 13.12 -3.29 -0.12
C GLU A 58 11.65 -3.35 0.35
N LEU A 59 11.13 -2.26 0.91
CA LEU A 59 9.73 -2.19 1.32
C LEU A 59 8.78 -2.19 0.11
N LEU A 60 9.14 -1.47 -0.96
CA LEU A 60 8.35 -1.45 -2.19
C LEU A 60 8.44 -2.78 -2.93
N GLU A 61 9.64 -3.36 -3.02
CA GLU A 61 9.86 -4.69 -3.61
C GLU A 61 9.05 -5.78 -2.92
N TYR A 62 8.88 -5.68 -1.59
CA TYR A 62 7.99 -6.55 -0.83
C TYR A 62 6.51 -6.21 -1.07
N ALA A 63 6.12 -4.95 -0.95
CA ALA A 63 4.72 -4.54 -0.93
C ALA A 63 4.02 -4.67 -2.29
N ILE A 64 4.71 -4.41 -3.40
CA ILE A 64 4.13 -4.47 -4.75
C ILE A 64 3.55 -5.86 -5.08
N PRO A 65 4.32 -6.97 -4.98
CA PRO A 65 3.75 -8.30 -5.22
C PRO A 65 2.69 -8.66 -4.19
N THR A 66 2.88 -8.30 -2.91
CA THR A 66 1.87 -8.54 -1.86
C THR A 66 0.54 -7.84 -2.17
N ALA A 67 0.56 -6.61 -2.67
CA ALA A 67 -0.63 -5.88 -3.05
C ALA A 67 -1.33 -6.52 -4.26
N ARG A 68 -0.57 -6.96 -5.27
CA ARG A 68 -1.12 -7.66 -6.43
C ARG A 68 -1.82 -8.97 -6.06
N GLU A 69 -1.21 -9.73 -5.14
CA GLU A 69 -1.78 -10.99 -4.68
C GLU A 69 -2.99 -10.78 -3.75
N SER A 70 -2.89 -9.84 -2.81
CA SER A 70 -3.84 -9.72 -1.69
C SER A 70 -5.04 -8.84 -1.98
N LEU A 71 -4.92 -7.84 -2.87
CA LEU A 71 -6.00 -6.90 -3.17
C LEU A 71 -6.90 -7.36 -4.32
N GLY A 72 -6.52 -8.45 -5.00
CA GLY A 72 -7.26 -9.03 -6.10
C GLY A 72 -7.15 -8.25 -7.40
N GLU A 73 -7.81 -8.78 -8.43
CA GLU A 73 -7.87 -8.17 -9.76
C GLU A 73 -9.04 -7.19 -9.88
N PHE A 74 -9.00 -6.36 -10.93
CA PHE A 74 -10.15 -5.52 -11.27
C PHE A 74 -11.29 -6.37 -11.81
N ALA A 75 -12.50 -6.10 -11.34
CA ALA A 75 -13.70 -6.62 -12.00
C ALA A 75 -13.95 -5.82 -13.29
N PRO A 76 -14.08 -6.48 -14.46
CA PRO A 76 -14.37 -5.81 -15.73
C PRO A 76 -15.79 -5.24 -15.80
#